data_AF-A0A0M2JWW4-F1
#
_entry.id   AF-A0A0M2JWW4-F1
#
_cell.length_a   1.000
_cell.length_b   1.000
_cell.length_c   1.000
_cell.angle_alpha   90.00
_cell.angle_beta   90.00
_cell.angle_gamma   90.00
#
_symmetry.space_group_name_H-M   'P 1'
#
loop_
_entity.id
_entity.type
_entity.pdbx_description
1 polymer ?
#
loop_
_entity_poly.entity_id
_entity_poly.type
_entity_poly.pdbx_seq_one_letter_code
_entity_poly.pdbx_strand_id
1 'polypeptide(L)'
;MNGCTAARPSIGPSGGGALARVGRAKLRADLTTPTEPAPGAACDCPKCCPPPLTDIEAQQALRHVSNRDAAAYGRGELSVVSMYGCEDCGAWVPTFTDTAR
;
A
#
# COMPACT_ATOMS: atom_id res chain seq x y z
N MET A 1 21.29 -32.21 14.26
CA MET A 1 21.84 -31.04 13.55
C MET A 1 22.08 -31.44 12.11
N ASN A 2 21.30 -30.92 11.16
CA ASN A 2 21.68 -30.79 9.73
C ASN A 2 20.68 -29.83 9.08
N GLY A 3 21.23 -28.75 8.52
CA GLY A 3 20.55 -27.49 8.29
C GLY A 3 19.57 -27.48 7.12
N CYS A 4 18.50 -26.73 7.30
CA CYS A 4 17.57 -26.33 6.27
C CYS A 4 18.33 -25.53 5.20
N THR A 5 18.51 -26.12 4.03
CA THR A 5 19.06 -25.42 2.87
C THR A 5 17.99 -24.45 2.39
N ALA A 6 18.18 -23.15 2.67
CA ALA A 6 17.31 -22.10 2.16
C ALA A 6 17.38 -22.10 0.62
N ALA A 7 16.26 -22.42 -0.02
CA ALA A 7 16.11 -22.24 -1.45
C ALA A 7 16.37 -20.75 -1.78
N ARG A 8 17.42 -20.49 -2.57
CA ARG A 8 17.71 -19.15 -3.08
C ARG A 8 16.51 -18.69 -3.91
N PRO A 9 15.86 -17.56 -3.60
CA PRO A 9 14.79 -17.06 -4.44
C PRO A 9 15.37 -16.73 -5.82
N SER A 10 14.83 -17.38 -6.84
CA SER A 10 15.10 -17.10 -8.25
C SER A 10 14.78 -15.63 -8.53
N ILE A 11 15.82 -14.84 -8.81
CA ILE A 11 15.71 -13.45 -9.24
C ILE A 11 15.08 -13.48 -10.64
N GLY A 12 13.76 -13.33 -10.71
CA GLY A 12 13.06 -12.93 -11.93
C GLY A 12 13.57 -11.55 -12.40
N PRO A 13 13.25 -11.14 -13.65
CA PRO A 13 13.90 -10.01 -14.32
C PRO A 13 14.02 -8.79 -13.41
N SER A 14 15.26 -8.31 -13.28
CA SER A 14 15.84 -7.47 -12.23
C SER A 14 15.21 -6.07 -12.00
N GLY A 15 14.04 -5.78 -12.56
CA GLY A 15 13.34 -4.50 -12.38
C GLY A 15 12.08 -4.57 -11.50
N GLY A 16 11.39 -5.72 -11.46
CA GLY A 16 10.07 -5.81 -10.81
C GLY A 16 10.10 -5.62 -9.29
N GLY A 17 11.09 -6.22 -8.62
CA GLY A 17 11.24 -6.11 -7.17
C GLY A 17 11.64 -4.72 -6.69
N ALA A 18 12.49 -4.01 -7.46
CA ALA A 18 12.91 -2.65 -7.12
C ALA A 18 11.73 -1.67 -7.26
N LEU A 19 10.97 -1.78 -8.35
CA LEU A 19 9.77 -0.95 -8.56
C LEU A 19 8.70 -1.21 -7.49
N ALA A 20 8.50 -2.47 -7.10
CA ALA A 20 7.58 -2.81 -6.02
C ALA A 20 8.02 -2.17 -4.68
N ARG A 21 9.33 -2.11 -4.38
CA ARG A 21 9.82 -1.42 -3.17
C ARG A 21 9.57 0.08 -3.21
N VAL A 22 9.85 0.73 -4.34
CA VAL A 22 9.57 2.17 -4.53
C VAL A 22 8.08 2.44 -4.38
N GLY A 23 7.24 1.61 -5.00
CA GLY A 23 5.80 1.70 -4.89
C GLY A 23 5.26 1.52 -3.46
N ARG A 24 5.78 0.54 -2.71
CA ARG A 24 5.46 0.36 -1.28
C ARG A 24 5.90 1.54 -0.44
N ALA A 25 7.08 2.11 -0.71
CA ALA A 25 7.57 3.28 0.01
C ALA A 25 6.68 4.52 -0.26
N LYS A 26 6.27 4.73 -1.51
CA LYS A 26 5.32 5.77 -1.88
C LYS A 26 3.97 5.56 -1.19
N LEU A 27 3.39 4.36 -1.33
CA LEU A 27 2.10 4.03 -0.71
C LEU A 27 2.13 4.21 0.80
N ARG A 28 3.22 3.83 1.46
CA ARG A 28 3.42 4.10 2.88
C ARG A 28 3.36 5.58 3.20
N ALA A 29 4.14 6.39 2.47
CA ALA A 29 4.18 7.82 2.68
C ALA A 29 2.76 8.41 2.53
N ASP A 30 2.04 8.03 1.47
CA ASP A 30 0.69 8.50 1.19
C ASP A 30 -0.29 8.12 2.33
N LEU A 31 -0.23 6.87 2.81
CA LEU A 31 -1.12 6.38 3.89
C LEU A 31 -0.84 7.03 5.27
N THR A 32 0.40 7.44 5.52
CA THR A 32 0.81 8.09 6.77
C THR A 32 0.76 9.62 6.71
N THR A 33 0.57 10.18 5.53
CA THR A 33 0.48 11.63 5.35
C THR A 33 -0.96 12.06 5.65
N PRO A 34 -1.17 13.07 6.51
CA PRO A 34 -2.49 13.65 6.69
C PRO A 34 -3.07 14.05 5.34
N THR A 35 -4.22 13.49 4.97
CA THR A 35 -4.93 13.96 3.78
C THR A 35 -5.47 15.34 4.09
N GLU A 36 -4.95 16.37 3.43
CA GLU A 36 -5.59 17.69 3.49
C GLU A 36 -7.00 17.54 2.88
N PRO A 37 -8.05 18.01 3.57
CA PRO A 37 -9.38 17.99 3.00
C PRO A 37 -9.36 18.75 1.67
N ALA A 38 -9.83 18.11 0.61
CA ALA A 38 -9.89 18.73 -0.70
C ALA A 38 -10.61 20.08 -0.60
N PRO A 39 -10.14 21.16 -1.28
CA PRO A 39 -10.83 22.44 -1.25
C PRO A 39 -12.27 22.27 -1.73
N GLY A 40 -13.24 22.43 -0.83
CA GLY A 40 -14.66 22.17 -1.09
C GLY A 40 -15.24 20.91 -0.43
N ALA A 41 -14.46 20.15 0.33
CA ALA A 41 -15.00 19.12 1.22
C ALA A 41 -15.89 19.80 2.28
N ALA A 42 -17.20 19.62 2.19
CA ALA A 42 -18.18 20.23 3.09
C ALA A 42 -18.15 19.65 4.54
N CYS A 43 -17.15 18.81 4.85
CA CYS A 43 -17.21 17.81 5.90
C CYS A 43 -15.80 17.35 6.33
N ASP A 44 -15.37 17.71 7.54
CA ASP A 44 -14.12 17.25 8.17
C ASP A 44 -14.33 16.01 9.08
N CYS A 45 -15.46 15.30 8.92
CA CYS A 45 -15.72 14.15 9.79
C CYS A 45 -14.76 12.99 9.46
N PRO A 46 -14.48 12.07 10.41
CA PRO A 46 -13.57 10.93 10.20
C PRO A 46 -13.97 10.00 9.04
N LYS A 47 -15.22 10.09 8.56
CA LYS A 47 -15.71 9.35 7.39
C LYS A 47 -15.36 10.04 6.06
N CYS A 48 -15.31 11.37 6.05
CA CYS A 48 -14.95 12.19 4.89
C CYS A 48 -13.43 12.41 4.80
N CYS A 49 -12.77 12.59 5.95
CA CYS A 49 -11.34 12.76 6.08
C CYS A 49 -10.84 11.75 7.13
N PRO A 50 -10.61 10.48 6.75
CA PRO A 50 -10.09 9.50 7.69
C PRO A 50 -8.72 9.96 8.20
N PRO A 51 -8.42 9.76 9.49
CA PRO A 51 -7.12 10.10 10.02
C PRO A 51 -6.04 9.29 9.29
N PRO A 52 -4.83 9.87 9.09
CA PRO A 52 -3.72 9.13 8.52
C PRO A 52 -3.41 7.90 9.38
N LEU A 53 -2.99 6.82 8.73
CA LEU A 53 -2.58 5.61 9.43
C LEU A 53 -1.29 5.87 10.20
N THR A 54 -1.13 5.19 11.32
CA THR A 54 0.18 5.11 11.97
C THR A 54 1.16 4.36 11.06
N ASP A 55 2.44 4.61 11.29
CA ASP A 55 3.51 3.94 10.58
C ASP A 55 3.39 2.42 10.62
N ILE A 56 3.02 1.86 11.79
CA ILE A 56 2.86 0.43 12.02
C ILE A 56 1.67 -0.12 11.24
N GLU A 57 0.52 0.55 11.29
CA GLU A 57 -0.67 0.16 10.53
C GLU A 57 -0.40 0.18 9.03
N ALA A 58 0.32 1.20 8.54
CA ALA A 58 0.73 1.26 7.14
C ALA A 58 1.64 0.06 6.77
N GLN A 59 2.62 -0.32 7.60
CA GLN A 59 3.45 -1.50 7.32
C GLN A 59 2.63 -2.80 7.28
N GLN A 60 1.65 -2.94 8.18
CA GLN A 60 0.77 -4.10 8.20
C GLN A 60 -0.09 -4.13 6.92
N ALA A 61 -0.63 -2.98 6.50
CA ALA A 61 -1.43 -2.90 5.29
C ALA A 61 -0.65 -3.29 4.02
N LEU A 62 0.62 -2.88 3.93
CA LEU A 62 1.48 -3.24 2.80
C LEU A 62 1.66 -4.76 2.64
N ARG A 63 1.47 -5.57 3.69
CA ARG A 63 1.58 -7.04 3.58
C ARG A 63 0.50 -7.63 2.66
N HIS A 64 -0.63 -6.94 2.49
CA HIS A 64 -1.71 -7.34 1.60
C HIS A 64 -1.54 -6.83 0.16
N VAL A 65 -0.56 -5.95 -0.08
CA VAL A 65 -0.31 -5.39 -1.41
C VAL A 65 0.60 -6.33 -2.19
N SER A 66 0.18 -6.75 -3.38
CA SER A 66 1.00 -7.57 -4.26
C SER A 66 2.19 -6.76 -4.83
N ASN A 67 3.24 -7.43 -5.28
CA ASN A 67 4.37 -6.72 -5.92
C ASN A 67 3.95 -6.03 -7.22
N ARG A 68 2.94 -6.56 -7.92
CA ARG A 68 2.40 -5.96 -9.13
C ARG A 68 1.69 -4.64 -8.81
N ASP A 69 0.80 -4.65 -7.85
CA ASP A 69 0.00 -3.46 -7.47
C ASP A 69 0.90 -2.39 -6.87
N ALA A 70 1.87 -2.79 -6.05
CA ALA A 70 2.89 -1.87 -5.55
C ALA A 70 3.64 -1.19 -6.71
N ALA A 71 4.12 -1.95 -7.69
CA ALA A 71 4.83 -1.37 -8.83
C ALA A 71 3.92 -0.44 -9.67
N ALA A 72 2.67 -0.85 -9.93
CA ALA A 72 1.69 -0.06 -10.67
C ALA A 72 1.33 1.25 -9.94
N TYR A 73 1.10 1.18 -8.63
CA TYR A 73 0.90 2.35 -7.77
C TYR A 73 2.11 3.30 -7.79
N GLY A 74 3.33 2.73 -7.71
CA GLY A 74 4.57 3.49 -7.83
C GLY A 74 4.70 4.26 -9.15
N ARG A 75 4.16 3.71 -10.24
CA ARG A 75 4.10 4.36 -11.56
C ARG A 75 2.93 5.33 -11.74
N GLY A 76 2.01 5.39 -10.78
CA GLY A 76 0.78 6.18 -10.87
C GLY A 76 -0.32 5.53 -11.72
N GLU A 77 -0.17 4.26 -12.08
CA GLU A 77 -1.18 3.48 -12.81
C GLU A 77 -2.38 3.15 -11.91
N LEU A 78 -2.16 3.02 -10.60
CA LEU A 78 -3.18 2.78 -9.59
C LEU A 78 -3.27 3.92 -8.58
N SER A 79 -4.48 4.12 -8.03
CA SER A 79 -4.74 4.96 -6.86
C SER A 79 -5.53 4.17 -5.81
N VAL A 80 -5.34 4.50 -4.53
CA VAL A 80 -6.14 3.92 -3.43
C VAL A 80 -7.46 4.66 -3.35
N VAL A 81 -8.56 3.92 -3.34
CA VAL A 81 -9.92 4.49 -3.27
C VAL A 81 -10.61 4.19 -1.95
N SER A 82 -10.24 3.10 -1.30
CA SER A 82 -10.81 2.69 -0.02
C SER A 82 -9.88 1.71 0.68
N MET A 83 -10.14 1.49 1.96
CA MET A 83 -9.46 0.47 2.76
C MET A 83 -10.51 -0.26 3.58
N TYR A 84 -10.30 -1.56 3.79
CA TYR A 84 -11.15 -2.38 4.65
C TYR A 84 -10.31 -3.17 5.65
N GLY A 85 -10.88 -3.59 6.77
CA GLY A 85 -10.18 -4.43 7.74
C GLY A 85 -10.10 -5.87 7.25
N CYS A 86 -8.92 -6.48 7.31
CA CYS A 86 -8.75 -7.91 7.08
C CYS A 86 -9.33 -8.69 8.27
N GLU A 87 -10.25 -9.61 8.00
CA GLU A 87 -10.90 -10.42 9.04
C GLU A 87 -9.93 -11.40 9.73
N ASP A 88 -8.85 -11.80 9.06
CA ASP A 88 -7.88 -12.77 9.58
C ASP A 88 -6.85 -12.16 10.54
N CYS A 89 -6.35 -10.95 10.23
CA CYS A 89 -5.24 -10.33 10.96
C CYS A 89 -5.57 -8.94 11.55
N GLY A 90 -6.75 -8.40 11.24
CA GLY A 90 -7.19 -7.08 11.70
C GLY A 90 -6.49 -5.90 11.02
N ALA A 91 -5.53 -6.13 10.12
CA ALA A 91 -4.83 -5.07 9.41
C ALA A 91 -5.69 -4.46 8.29
N TRP A 92 -5.38 -3.22 7.91
CA TRP A 92 -6.03 -2.59 6.76
C TRP A 92 -5.61 -3.22 5.44
N VAL A 93 -6.54 -3.36 4.51
CA VAL A 93 -6.29 -3.84 3.14
C VAL A 93 -6.65 -2.72 2.18
N PRO A 94 -5.68 -2.19 1.40
CA PRO A 94 -5.96 -1.17 0.40
C PRO A 94 -6.72 -1.75 -0.79
N THR A 95 -7.75 -1.03 -1.24
CA THR A 95 -8.43 -1.27 -2.51
C THR A 95 -7.95 -0.25 -3.53
N PHE A 96 -7.56 -0.73 -4.70
CA PHE A 96 -7.04 0.10 -5.78
C PHE A 96 -8.06 0.23 -6.92
N THR A 97 -7.99 1.34 -7.64
CA THR A 97 -8.58 1.52 -8.96
C THR A 97 -7.51 1.98 -9.94
N ASP A 98 -7.72 1.71 -11.23
CA ASP A 98 -6.92 2.32 -12.29
C ASP A 98 -7.09 3.84 -12.27
N THR A 99 -5.98 4.56 -12.35
CA THR A 99 -5.98 6.01 -12.53
C THR A 99 -6.38 6.29 -13.98
N ALA A 100 -7.59 6.83 -14.21
CA ALA A 100 -8.00 7.27 -15.54
C ALA A 100 -6.99 8.29 -16.09
N ARG A 101 -6.42 7.99 -17.25
CA ARG A 101 -5.35 8.78 -17.90
C ARG A 101 -5.90 9.95 -18.69
#